data_AF-A0A3R9U803-F1
#
_entry.id   AF-A0A3R9U803-F1
#
_cell.length_a   1.000
_cell.length_b   1.000
_cell.length_c   1.000
_cell.angle_alpha   90.00
_cell.angle_beta   90.00
_cell.angle_gamma   90.00
#
_symmetry.space_group_name_H-M   'P 1'
#
loop_
_entity.id
_entity.type
_entity.pdbx_description
1 polymer ?
#
loop_
_entity_poly.entity_id
_entity_poly.type
_entity_poly.pdbx_seq_one_letter_code
_entity_poly.pdbx_strand_id
1 'polypeptide(L)'
;AVMASGISAHAGVSRLMYVMGRDGVINKKLFGHISPRLHTPTYNILIVGVVALSAGFLDLEHIVNLISFGALTAFSFVNFSVISRYALRDGKNKSIKDIINYIIVPTLGFASVFLMWLEIDKLALQIGLAWAVFGVGYLAYKTKGFKYNAPQHNEHE
;
A
#
# COMPACT_ATOMS: atom_id res chain seq x y z
N ALA A 1 9.76 21.60 -9.83
CA ALA A 1 9.59 20.13 -9.86
C ALA A 1 9.17 19.57 -8.50
N VAL A 2 9.99 19.74 -7.45
CA VAL A 2 9.75 19.17 -6.10
C VAL A 2 8.39 19.54 -5.49
N MET A 3 7.99 20.82 -5.59
CA MET A 3 6.68 21.27 -5.07
C MET A 3 5.50 20.59 -5.79
N ALA A 4 5.59 20.40 -7.11
CA ALA A 4 4.54 19.75 -7.89
C ALA A 4 4.42 18.26 -7.57
N SER A 5 5.56 17.55 -7.43
CA SER A 5 5.55 16.14 -7.03
C SER A 5 5.05 15.95 -5.60
N GLY A 6 5.39 16.86 -4.68
CA GLY A 6 4.89 16.83 -3.31
C GLY A 6 3.38 16.96 -3.21
N ILE A 7 2.78 17.93 -3.93
CA ILE A 7 1.32 18.12 -3.96
C ILE A 7 0.62 16.89 -4.59
N SER A 8 1.20 16.33 -5.65
CA SER A 8 0.66 15.13 -6.30
C SER A 8 0.69 13.92 -5.34
N ALA A 9 1.80 13.69 -4.65
CA ALA A 9 1.92 12.62 -3.66
C ALA A 9 0.93 12.79 -2.50
N HIS A 10 0.78 14.02 -1.99
CA HIS A 10 -0.18 14.35 -0.93
C HIS A 10 -1.62 14.02 -1.31
N ALA A 11 -2.02 14.39 -2.53
CA ALA A 11 -3.34 14.08 -3.07
C ALA A 11 -3.54 12.56 -3.24
N GLY A 12 -2.52 11.85 -3.74
CA GLY A 12 -2.54 10.40 -3.90
C GLY A 12 -2.75 9.65 -2.58
N VAL A 13 -1.96 9.99 -1.56
CA VAL A 13 -2.06 9.36 -0.22
C VAL A 13 -3.42 9.64 0.41
N SER A 14 -3.90 10.88 0.34
CA SER A 14 -5.22 11.26 0.88
C SER A 14 -6.36 10.46 0.25
N ARG A 15 -6.27 10.17 -1.06
CA ARG A 15 -7.25 9.36 -1.80
C ARG A 15 -7.14 7.87 -1.44
N LEU A 16 -5.92 7.33 -1.30
CA LEU A 16 -5.72 5.95 -0.84
C LEU A 16 -6.31 5.74 0.57
N MET A 17 -6.06 6.66 1.51
CA MET A 17 -6.66 6.61 2.84
C MET A 17 -8.19 6.67 2.80
N TYR A 18 -8.75 7.46 1.88
CA TYR A 18 -10.20 7.53 1.69
C TYR A 18 -10.76 6.19 1.18
N VAL A 19 -10.13 5.58 0.17
CA VAL A 19 -10.53 4.28 -0.36
C VAL A 19 -10.47 3.21 0.73
N MET A 20 -9.39 3.17 1.51
CA MET A 20 -9.28 2.24 2.66
C MET A 20 -10.35 2.48 3.73
N GLY A 21 -10.76 3.74 3.95
CA GLY A 21 -11.85 4.09 4.87
C GLY A 21 -13.24 3.73 4.35
N ARG A 22 -13.48 3.94 3.06
CA ARG A 22 -14.71 3.56 2.35
C ARG A 22 -14.89 2.04 2.35
N ASP A 23 -13.82 1.32 2.05
CA ASP A 23 -13.77 -0.15 2.04
C ASP A 23 -13.76 -0.72 3.48
N GLY A 24 -13.94 0.11 4.51
CA GLY A 24 -14.09 -0.35 5.88
C GLY A 24 -12.85 -1.04 6.46
N VAL A 25 -11.66 -0.83 5.87
CA VAL A 25 -10.36 -1.30 6.40
C VAL A 25 -9.90 -0.43 7.58
N ILE A 26 -10.34 0.83 7.62
CA ILE A 26 -10.21 1.76 8.78
C ILE A 26 -11.59 2.29 9.20
N ASN A 27 -11.70 3.11 10.26
CA ASN A 27 -13.01 3.55 10.77
C ASN A 27 -13.78 4.37 9.72
N LYS A 28 -14.90 3.81 9.22
CA LYS A 28 -15.72 4.37 8.14
C LYS A 28 -16.24 5.78 8.43
N LYS A 29 -16.47 6.11 9.71
CA LYS A 29 -17.01 7.42 10.13
C LYS A 29 -16.00 8.56 9.98
N LEU A 30 -14.70 8.29 10.15
CA LEU A 30 -13.67 9.32 10.14
C LEU A 30 -12.97 9.42 8.78
N PHE A 31 -12.63 8.28 8.17
CA PHE A 31 -11.85 8.22 6.93
C PHE A 31 -12.71 8.10 5.67
N GLY A 32 -13.99 7.75 5.80
CA GLY A 32 -14.97 7.72 4.72
C GLY A 32 -15.80 9.00 4.60
N HIS A 33 -15.55 10.02 5.44
CA HIS A 33 -16.28 11.28 5.40
C HIS A 33 -15.75 12.18 4.28
N ILE A 34 -16.61 12.46 3.29
CA ILE A 34 -16.34 13.45 2.24
C ILE A 34 -17.02 14.76 2.61
N SER A 35 -16.31 15.88 2.48
CA SER A 35 -16.93 17.20 2.61
C SER A 35 -17.92 17.42 1.46
N PRO A 36 -19.21 17.70 1.74
CA PRO A 36 -20.25 17.81 0.72
C PRO A 36 -20.08 19.00 -0.23
N ARG A 37 -19.19 19.95 0.10
CA ARG A 37 -18.96 21.17 -0.70
C ARG A 37 -17.74 21.07 -1.61
N LEU A 38 -16.74 20.27 -1.24
CA LEU A 38 -15.47 20.15 -1.96
C LEU A 38 -15.30 18.79 -2.64
N HIS A 39 -16.16 17.81 -2.33
CA HIS A 39 -16.02 16.41 -2.75
C HIS A 39 -14.63 15.82 -2.45
N THR A 40 -13.87 16.43 -1.53
CA THR A 40 -12.55 15.97 -1.11
C THR A 40 -12.60 15.41 0.31
N PRO A 41 -11.76 14.41 0.63
CA PRO A 41 -11.64 13.87 1.98
C PRO A 41 -10.82 14.83 2.86
N THR A 42 -11.43 15.92 3.32
CA THR A 42 -10.77 17.00 4.06
C THR A 42 -10.04 16.50 5.31
N TYR A 43 -10.61 15.54 6.04
CA TYR A 43 -9.96 14.92 7.20
C TYR A 43 -8.68 14.17 6.83
N ASN A 44 -8.69 13.43 5.73
CA ASN A 44 -7.50 12.69 5.29
C ASN A 44 -6.40 13.66 4.83
N ILE A 45 -6.77 14.73 4.11
CA ILE A 45 -5.82 15.77 3.69
C ILE A 45 -5.16 16.44 4.90
N LEU A 46 -5.93 16.74 5.96
CA LEU A 46 -5.42 17.34 7.18
C LEU A 46 -4.46 16.39 7.91
N ILE A 47 -4.83 15.12 8.06
CA ILE A 47 -3.99 14.09 8.70
C ILE A 47 -2.67 13.95 7.93
N VAL A 48 -2.73 13.80 6.61
CA VAL A 48 -1.54 13.71 5.76
C VAL A 48 -0.70 14.98 5.87
N GLY A 49 -1.33 16.16 6.00
CA GLY A 49 -0.64 17.44 6.20
C GLY A 49 0.14 17.51 7.51
N VAL A 50 -0.48 17.10 8.62
CA VAL A 50 0.20 17.05 9.93
C VAL A 50 1.37 16.07 9.90
N VAL A 51 1.20 14.91 9.26
CA VAL A 51 2.29 13.93 9.10
C VAL A 51 3.39 14.51 8.20
N ALA A 52 3.05 15.20 7.10
CA ALA A 52 4.03 15.82 6.22
C ALA A 52 4.84 16.92 6.92
N LEU A 53 4.24 17.68 7.84
CA LEU A 53 4.96 18.66 8.66
C LEU A 53 5.97 17.98 9.61
N SER A 54 5.65 16.78 10.11
CA SER A 54 6.57 16.01 10.95
C SER A 54 7.83 15.53 10.21
N ALA A 55 7.79 15.47 8.87
CA ALA A 55 8.94 15.10 8.04
C ALA A 55 10.09 16.11 8.14
N GLY A 56 9.82 17.37 8.54
CA GLY A 56 10.86 18.38 8.74
C GLY A 56 11.80 18.11 9.93
N PHE A 57 11.45 17.16 10.80
CA PHE A 57 12.26 16.75 11.96
C PHE A 57 13.04 15.44 11.73
N LEU A 58 12.84 14.79 10.59
CA LEU A 58 13.48 13.53 10.25
C LEU A 58 14.58 13.76 9.21
N ASP A 59 15.66 12.98 9.32
CA ASP A 59 16.74 13.04 8.35
C ASP A 59 16.30 12.50 6.99
N LEU A 60 16.79 13.12 5.91
CA LEU A 60 16.44 12.75 4.54
C LEU A 60 16.84 11.30 4.25
N GLU A 61 17.98 10.86 4.74
CA GLU A 61 18.46 9.49 4.57
C GLU A 61 17.48 8.47 5.17
N HIS A 62 16.99 8.75 6.38
CA HIS A 62 16.00 7.88 7.03
C HIS A 62 14.67 7.87 6.27
N ILE A 63 14.20 9.02 5.77
CA ILE A 63 12.97 9.12 4.98
C ILE A 63 13.11 8.30 3.68
N VAL A 64 14.22 8.42 2.96
CA VAL A 64 14.47 7.69 1.72
C VAL A 64 14.50 6.18 1.98
N ASN A 65 15.17 5.75 3.04
CA ASN A 65 15.24 4.34 3.42
C ASN A 65 13.86 3.76 3.76
N LEU A 66 13.01 4.52 4.47
CA LEU A 66 11.64 4.12 4.77
C LEU A 66 10.75 4.01 3.52
N ILE A 67 10.87 4.97 2.60
CA ILE A 67 10.14 4.95 1.33
C ILE A 67 10.57 3.73 0.50
N SER A 68 11.87 3.46 0.40
CA SER A 68 12.41 2.30 -0.32
C SER A 68 11.89 0.98 0.25
N PHE A 69 11.89 0.82 1.58
CA PHE A 69 11.31 -0.35 2.24
C PHE A 69 9.83 -0.56 1.87
N GLY A 70 9.03 0.50 1.96
CA GLY A 70 7.61 0.45 1.64
C GLY A 70 7.36 0.10 0.17
N ALA A 71 8.10 0.72 -0.74
CA ALA A 71 8.00 0.46 -2.18
C ALA A 71 8.39 -0.98 -2.53
N LEU A 72 9.52 -1.48 -2.01
CA LEU A 72 9.97 -2.86 -2.23
C LEU A 72 8.96 -3.87 -1.69
N THR A 73 8.44 -3.62 -0.49
CA THR A 73 7.39 -4.44 0.12
C THR A 73 6.14 -4.48 -0.77
N ALA A 74 5.65 -3.31 -1.22
CA ALA A 74 4.48 -3.23 -2.09
C ALA A 74 4.71 -3.94 -3.43
N PHE A 75 5.86 -3.74 -4.08
CA PHE A 75 6.19 -4.42 -5.33
C PHE A 75 6.34 -5.93 -5.16
N SER A 76 6.93 -6.40 -4.05
CA SER A 76 6.97 -7.84 -3.73
C SER A 76 5.55 -8.41 -3.62
N PHE A 77 4.66 -7.75 -2.88
CA PHE A 77 3.27 -8.19 -2.72
C PHE A 77 2.48 -8.15 -4.03
N VAL A 78 2.69 -7.16 -4.89
CA VAL A 78 2.04 -7.10 -6.21
C VAL A 78 2.49 -8.27 -7.09
N ASN A 79 3.80 -8.54 -7.19
CA ASN A 79 4.31 -9.69 -7.95
C ASN A 79 3.76 -11.01 -7.38
N PHE A 80 3.76 -11.17 -6.06
CA PHE A 80 3.20 -12.34 -5.40
C PHE A 80 1.68 -12.49 -5.64
N SER A 81 0.92 -11.39 -5.57
CA SER A 81 -0.52 -11.38 -5.81
C SER A 81 -0.85 -11.72 -7.26
N VAL A 82 -0.06 -11.28 -8.22
CA VAL A 82 -0.23 -11.65 -9.64
C VAL A 82 0.01 -13.14 -9.79
N ILE A 83 1.12 -13.67 -9.26
CA ILE A 83 1.42 -15.11 -9.31
C ILE A 83 0.30 -15.91 -8.63
N SER A 84 -0.10 -15.55 -7.42
CA SER A 84 -1.16 -16.26 -6.69
C SER A 84 -2.51 -16.18 -7.40
N ARG A 85 -2.92 -15.00 -7.88
CA ARG A 85 -4.23 -14.83 -8.53
C ARG A 85 -4.28 -15.52 -9.90
N TYR A 86 -3.27 -15.33 -10.74
CA TYR A 86 -3.27 -15.84 -12.10
C TYR A 86 -2.83 -17.30 -12.20
N ALA A 87 -1.83 -17.74 -11.40
CA ALA A 87 -1.33 -19.11 -11.46
C ALA A 87 -2.19 -20.09 -10.64
N LEU A 88 -2.63 -19.72 -9.42
CA LEU A 88 -3.41 -20.63 -8.55
C LEU A 88 -4.92 -20.51 -8.74
N ARG A 89 -5.47 -19.30 -9.00
CA ARG A 89 -6.93 -19.08 -8.94
C ARG A 89 -7.62 -19.04 -10.30
N ASP A 90 -7.01 -18.40 -11.30
CA ASP A 90 -7.64 -18.22 -12.60
C ASP A 90 -7.21 -19.29 -13.64
N GLY A 91 -6.18 -20.09 -13.36
CA GLY A 91 -5.77 -21.24 -14.20
C GLY A 91 -5.49 -20.89 -15.67
N LYS A 92 -5.15 -19.63 -15.96
CA LYS A 92 -4.95 -19.09 -17.31
C LYS A 92 -3.57 -19.46 -17.87
N ASN A 93 -3.29 -20.76 -17.95
CA ASN A 93 -2.10 -21.33 -18.60
C ASN A 93 -2.34 -21.71 -20.07
N LYS A 94 -3.40 -21.20 -20.71
CA LYS A 94 -3.86 -21.70 -22.02
C LYS A 94 -3.17 -21.07 -23.22
N SER A 95 -2.48 -19.94 -23.08
CA SER A 95 -1.79 -19.25 -24.17
C SER A 95 -0.36 -18.86 -23.79
N ILE A 96 0.58 -18.95 -24.73
CA ILE A 96 1.98 -18.53 -24.54
C ILE A 96 2.06 -17.05 -24.12
N LYS A 97 1.15 -16.21 -24.62
CA LYS A 97 1.06 -14.80 -24.24
C LYS A 97 0.67 -14.60 -22.77
N ASP A 98 -0.17 -15.49 -22.24
CA ASP A 98 -0.58 -15.46 -20.83
C ASP A 98 0.56 -15.94 -19.92
N ILE A 99 1.30 -16.96 -20.33
CA ILE A 99 2.48 -17.44 -19.58
C ILE A 99 3.56 -16.35 -19.53
N ILE A 100 3.83 -15.67 -20.65
CA ILE A 100 4.81 -14.57 -20.66
C ILE A 100 4.36 -13.43 -19.74
N ASN A 101 3.12 -12.97 -19.87
CA ASN A 101 2.64 -11.79 -19.14
C ASN A 101 2.36 -12.04 -17.66
N TYR A 102 1.88 -13.24 -17.29
CA TYR A 102 1.43 -13.52 -15.92
C TYR A 102 2.40 -14.38 -15.12
N ILE A 103 3.39 -15.00 -15.74
CA ILE A 103 4.42 -15.78 -15.05
C ILE A 103 5.80 -15.17 -15.27
N ILE A 104 6.24 -14.99 -16.52
CA ILE A 104 7.64 -14.56 -16.78
C ILE A 104 7.88 -13.12 -16.32
N VAL A 105 7.01 -12.19 -16.73
CA VAL A 105 7.13 -10.76 -16.35
C VAL A 105 7.11 -10.56 -14.83
N PRO A 106 6.13 -11.08 -14.07
CA PRO A 106 6.12 -10.93 -12.62
C PRO A 106 7.22 -11.73 -11.91
N THR A 107 7.71 -12.84 -12.46
CA THR A 107 8.86 -13.55 -11.88
C THR A 107 10.15 -12.76 -12.04
N LEU A 108 10.38 -12.16 -13.22
CA LEU A 108 11.51 -11.24 -13.44
C LEU A 108 11.39 -10.01 -12.55
N GLY A 109 10.19 -9.42 -12.44
CA GLY A 109 9.91 -8.31 -11.54
C GLY A 109 10.20 -8.68 -10.08
N PHE A 110 9.78 -9.87 -9.64
CA PHE A 110 10.09 -10.38 -8.31
C PHE A 110 11.60 -10.57 -8.11
N ALA A 111 12.31 -11.12 -9.09
CA ALA A 111 13.76 -11.30 -9.03
C ALA A 111 14.49 -9.94 -8.90
N SER A 112 14.08 -8.92 -9.68
CA SER A 112 14.63 -7.57 -9.57
C SER A 112 14.37 -6.96 -8.20
N VAL A 113 13.14 -7.05 -7.69
CA VAL A 113 12.80 -6.55 -6.35
C VAL A 113 13.59 -7.31 -5.27
N PHE A 114 13.80 -8.61 -5.43
CA PHE A 114 14.59 -9.42 -4.52
C PHE A 114 16.06 -9.01 -4.49
N LEU A 115 16.65 -8.67 -5.64
CA LEU A 115 18.01 -8.12 -5.69
C LEU A 115 18.11 -6.78 -4.94
N MET A 116 17.12 -5.90 -5.11
CA MET A 116 17.09 -4.62 -4.39
C MET A 116 16.92 -4.80 -2.87
N TRP A 117 16.24 -5.86 -2.42
CA TRP A 117 16.15 -6.21 -1.00
C TRP A 117 17.52 -6.53 -0.38
N LEU A 118 18.49 -7.02 -1.15
CA LEU A 118 19.83 -7.32 -0.64
C LEU A 118 20.66 -6.06 -0.39
N GLU A 119 20.31 -4.95 -1.03
CA GLU A 119 21.00 -3.66 -0.88
C GLU A 119 20.39 -2.77 0.21
N ILE A 120 19.25 -3.17 0.79
CA ILE A 120 18.52 -2.31 1.73
C ILE A 120 19.22 -2.19 3.09
N ASP A 121 19.15 -1.00 3.68
CA ASP A 121 19.69 -0.73 5.01
C ASP A 121 18.98 -1.52 6.12
N LYS A 122 19.74 -1.92 7.15
CA LYS A 122 19.24 -2.73 8.27
C LYS A 122 18.25 -1.96 9.16
N LEU A 123 18.40 -0.64 9.31
CA LEU A 123 17.45 0.18 10.07
C LEU A 123 16.09 0.24 9.35
N ALA A 124 16.10 0.32 8.02
CA ALA A 124 14.88 0.30 7.21
C ALA A 124 14.10 -1.00 7.44
N LEU A 125 14.81 -2.13 7.46
CA LEU A 125 14.24 -3.45 7.77
C LEU A 125 13.61 -3.50 9.16
N GLN A 126 14.30 -2.99 10.19
CA GLN A 126 13.79 -3.01 11.57
C GLN A 126 12.54 -2.15 11.74
N ILE A 127 12.58 -0.90 11.28
CA ILE A 127 11.44 0.02 11.39
C ILE A 127 10.27 -0.48 10.54
N GLY A 128 10.57 -0.94 9.33
CA GLY A 128 9.59 -1.51 8.43
C GLY A 128 8.90 -2.76 8.99
N LEU A 129 9.66 -3.65 9.61
CA LEU A 129 9.11 -4.86 10.24
C LEU A 129 8.32 -4.52 11.50
N ALA A 130 8.77 -3.58 12.33
CA ALA A 130 8.00 -3.08 13.47
C ALA A 130 6.65 -2.48 13.02
N TRP A 131 6.66 -1.69 11.96
CA TRP A 131 5.45 -1.14 11.36
C TRP A 131 4.55 -2.22 10.76
N ALA A 132 5.12 -3.22 10.07
CA ALA A 132 4.37 -4.35 9.52
C ALA A 132 3.69 -5.16 10.64
N VAL A 133 4.39 -5.44 11.74
CA VAL A 133 3.82 -6.10 12.93
C VAL A 133 2.68 -5.28 13.52
N PHE A 134 2.84 -3.96 13.64
CA PHE A 134 1.77 -3.07 14.09
C PHE A 134 0.55 -3.11 13.16
N GLY A 135 0.77 -3.04 11.84
CA GLY A 135 -0.28 -3.12 10.84
C GLY A 135 -1.02 -4.46 10.85
N VAL A 136 -0.30 -5.57 10.93
CA VAL A 136 -0.87 -6.92 11.04
C VAL A 136 -1.63 -7.08 12.36
N GLY A 137 -1.10 -6.56 13.47
CA GLY A 137 -1.80 -6.55 14.76
C GLY A 137 -3.11 -5.76 14.72
N TYR A 138 -3.11 -4.58 14.11
CA TYR A 138 -4.31 -3.78 13.89
C TYR A 138 -5.34 -4.52 13.03
N LEU A 139 -4.90 -5.13 11.93
CA LEU A 139 -5.75 -5.93 11.05
C LEU A 139 -6.31 -7.15 11.78
N ALA A 140 -5.51 -7.87 12.56
CA ALA A 140 -5.92 -9.02 13.34
C ALA A 140 -6.96 -8.62 14.40
N TYR A 141 -6.75 -7.49 15.10
CA TYR A 141 -7.74 -6.95 16.03
C TYR A 141 -9.06 -6.63 15.30
N LYS A 142 -8.98 -5.96 14.15
CA LYS A 142 -10.16 -5.54 13.40
C LYS A 142 -10.93 -6.70 12.77
N THR A 143 -10.22 -7.70 12.26
CA THR A 143 -10.82 -8.91 11.66
C THR A 143 -11.15 -9.99 12.70
N LYS A 144 -10.99 -9.69 14.00
CA LYS A 144 -11.13 -10.64 15.12
C LYS A 144 -10.37 -11.95 14.86
N GLY A 145 -9.10 -11.82 14.44
CA GLY A 145 -8.21 -12.93 14.12
C GLY A 145 -8.49 -13.55 12.75
N PHE A 146 -8.65 -12.72 11.71
CA PHE A 146 -8.90 -13.16 10.33
C PHE A 146 -10.16 -14.02 10.14
N LYS A 147 -11.11 -13.96 11.09
CA LYS A 147 -12.38 -14.70 11.01
C LYS A 147 -13.41 -14.09 10.07
N TYR A 148 -13.26 -12.80 9.75
CA TYR A 148 -14.09 -12.10 8.78
C TYR A 148 -13.24 -11.70 7.58
N ASN A 149 -13.74 -11.96 6.38
CA ASN A 149 -13.18 -11.39 5.15
C ASN A 149 -13.09 -9.87 5.31
N ALA A 150 -11.99 -9.27 4.85
CA ALA A 150 -11.90 -7.81 4.78
C ALA A 150 -13.18 -7.30 4.11
N PRO A 151 -13.93 -6.37 4.73
CA PRO A 151 -15.22 -5.94 4.21
C PRO A 151 -15.04 -5.38 2.80
N GLN A 152 -15.41 -6.16 1.79
CA GLN A 152 -15.41 -5.70 0.41
C GLN A 152 -16.68 -4.86 0.24
N HIS A 153 -16.53 -3.65 -0.28
CA HIS A 153 -17.68 -2.90 -0.75
C HIS A 153 -18.22 -3.66 -1.97
N ASN A 154 -19.35 -4.35 -1.80
CA ASN A 154 -20.07 -4.93 -2.92
C ASN A 154 -20.52 -3.77 -3.82
N GLU A 155 -20.05 -3.72 -5.06
CA GLU A 155 -20.48 -2.76 -6.10
C GLU A 155 -21.95 -2.98 -6.55
N HIS A 156 -22.70 -3.83 -5.84
CA HIS A 156 -24.08 -4.20 -6.10
C HIS A 156 -25.01 -3.68 -4.99
N GLU A 157 -25.05 -2.36 -4.79
CA GLU A 157 -26.09 -1.61 -4.07
C GLU A 157 -26.01 -0.14 -4.48
#